data_AF-A0A7J4S2J5-F1
#
_entry.id   AF-A0A7J4S2J5-F1
#
_cell.length_a   1.000
_cell.length_b   1.000
_cell.length_c   1.000
_cell.angle_alpha   90.00
_cell.angle_beta   90.00
_cell.angle_gamma   90.00
#
_symmetry.space_group_name_H-M   'P 1'
#
loop_
_entity.id
_entity.type
_entity.pdbx_description
1 polymer ?
#
loop_
_entity_poly.entity_id
_entity_poly.type
_entity_poly.pdbx_seq_one_letter_code
_entity_poly.pdbx_strand_id
1 'polypeptide(L)'
;MSKPLLLLIVLLVLVAASLGTVFTLGWYFPTQVAIVSQGEFELQVPLMALYTAPNATGLIAYSTAYYHFATSDSESTNFQFSWSLAAHASLPVEFSVQIPPSFASNFRSLGGGSFAYWPLGTCSVGCGGGFSTGIGGVSSPNADAMLWRFNYTVRLMSRLAAFGGLRFLEVDLRPVDGAGMIGGSFSDIGVASPSAADLAQVGSLNVLGADYLLFSTNDSAIHDRTFGYRSGPVSLEAGDQGPLSAQLTSTFRWSSVDWEEVSFWNSGAITLREYVDLRFGSINLSVEPYVGP
;
A
#
# COMPACT_ATOMS: atom_id res chain seq x y z
N MET A 1 -67.44 1.45 -6.40
CA MET A 1 -66.40 2.05 -5.54
C MET A 1 -66.13 3.46 -6.07
N SER A 2 -66.30 4.51 -5.26
CA SER A 2 -66.10 5.88 -5.76
C SER A 2 -64.60 6.14 -5.99
N LYS A 3 -64.24 6.80 -7.10
CA LYS A 3 -62.86 7.22 -7.42
C LYS A 3 -62.06 7.79 -6.23
N PRO A 4 -62.61 8.63 -5.32
CA PRO A 4 -61.87 9.13 -4.17
C PRO A 4 -61.47 8.04 -3.15
N LEU A 5 -62.27 6.99 -2.99
CA LEU A 5 -61.98 5.90 -2.06
C LEU A 5 -60.79 5.04 -2.54
N LEU A 6 -60.70 4.81 -3.86
CA LEU A 6 -59.60 4.06 -4.48
C LEU A 6 -58.25 4.80 -4.35
N LEU A 7 -58.26 6.11 -4.56
CA LEU A 7 -57.08 6.98 -4.39
C LEU A 7 -56.57 7.00 -2.96
N LEU A 8 -57.47 7.03 -1.97
CA LEU A 8 -57.10 6.98 -0.55
C LEU A 8 -56.43 5.64 -0.19
N ILE A 9 -56.96 4.52 -0.69
CA ILE A 9 -56.39 3.19 -0.45
C ILE A 9 -55.01 3.06 -1.07
N VAL A 10 -54.82 3.51 -2.31
CA VAL A 10 -53.52 3.48 -2.99
C VAL A 10 -52.49 4.33 -2.24
N LEU A 11 -52.88 5.51 -1.75
CA LEU A 11 -52.00 6.36 -0.95
C LEU A 11 -51.61 5.70 0.38
N LEU A 12 -52.56 5.08 1.09
CA LEU A 12 -52.30 4.35 2.33
C LEU A 12 -51.35 3.16 2.11
N VAL A 13 -51.51 2.40 1.03
CA VAL A 13 -50.62 1.29 0.68
C VAL A 13 -49.21 1.78 0.36
N LEU A 14 -49.09 2.88 -0.40
CA LEU A 14 -47.79 3.49 -0.71
C LEU A 14 -47.08 4.01 0.55
N VAL A 15 -47.82 4.65 1.47
CA VAL A 15 -47.27 5.13 2.75
C VAL A 15 -46.88 3.95 3.65
N ALA A 16 -47.69 2.90 3.74
CA ALA A 16 -47.36 1.70 4.52
C ALA A 16 -46.15 0.94 3.94
N ALA A 17 -46.04 0.85 2.61
CA ALA A 17 -44.91 0.21 1.93
C ALA A 17 -43.62 1.01 2.09
N SER A 18 -43.67 2.35 1.95
CA SER A 18 -42.52 3.23 2.15
C SER A 18 -42.09 3.31 3.62
N LEU A 19 -43.02 3.39 4.57
CA LEU A 19 -42.69 3.32 6.00
C LEU A 19 -42.15 1.95 6.38
N GLY A 20 -42.72 0.87 5.85
CA GLY A 20 -42.24 -0.50 6.08
C GLY A 20 -40.84 -0.75 5.51
N THR A 21 -40.53 -0.23 4.33
CA THR A 21 -39.17 -0.29 3.76
C THR A 21 -38.19 0.59 4.50
N VAL A 22 -38.56 1.81 4.89
CA VAL A 22 -37.69 2.70 5.70
C VAL A 22 -37.43 2.11 7.09
N PHE A 23 -38.44 1.54 7.74
CA PHE A 23 -38.27 0.87 9.04
C PHE A 23 -37.39 -0.38 8.93
N THR A 24 -37.64 -1.23 7.94
CA THR A 24 -36.86 -2.46 7.78
C THR A 24 -35.42 -2.17 7.36
N LEU A 25 -35.18 -1.26 6.40
CA LEU A 25 -33.84 -0.87 5.96
C LEU A 25 -33.10 -0.08 7.05
N GLY A 26 -33.76 0.86 7.71
CA GLY A 26 -33.21 1.66 8.80
C GLY A 26 -32.65 0.82 9.96
N TRP A 27 -33.23 -0.36 10.21
CA TRP A 27 -32.81 -1.26 11.28
C TRP A 27 -31.51 -2.03 10.98
N TYR A 28 -31.15 -2.20 9.70
CA TYR A 28 -29.91 -2.91 9.32
C TYR A 28 -28.69 -1.99 9.23
N PHE A 29 -28.87 -0.66 9.21
CA PHE A 29 -27.75 0.26 9.16
C PHE A 29 -27.04 0.36 10.52
N PRO A 30 -25.70 0.37 10.54
CA PRO A 30 -24.95 0.64 11.74
C PRO A 30 -25.34 1.99 12.36
N THR A 31 -25.58 1.99 13.66
CA THR A 31 -25.80 3.22 14.44
C THR A 31 -24.65 3.43 15.41
N GLN A 32 -24.17 4.67 15.50
CA GLN A 32 -23.13 5.05 16.47
C GLN A 32 -23.74 5.07 17.87
N VAL A 33 -23.17 4.29 18.77
CA VAL A 33 -23.53 4.26 20.20
C VAL A 33 -22.70 5.28 20.97
N ALA A 34 -21.39 5.29 20.75
CA ALA A 34 -20.47 6.20 21.42
C ALA A 34 -19.19 6.41 20.60
N ILE A 35 -18.53 7.55 20.81
CA ILE A 35 -17.11 7.72 20.45
C ILE A 35 -16.31 7.20 21.64
N VAL A 36 -15.45 6.21 21.40
CA VAL A 36 -14.68 5.52 22.44
C VAL A 36 -13.30 6.14 22.60
N SER A 37 -12.71 6.60 21.49
CA SER A 37 -11.39 7.21 21.47
C SER A 37 -11.18 8.02 20.20
N GLN A 38 -10.26 8.99 20.26
CA GLN A 38 -9.79 9.78 19.13
C GLN A 38 -8.30 10.06 19.31
N GLY A 39 -7.59 10.14 18.19
CA GLY A 39 -6.18 10.51 18.22
C GLY A 39 -5.60 10.71 16.84
N GLU A 40 -4.29 10.84 16.82
CA GLU A 40 -3.47 10.98 15.63
C GLU A 40 -2.30 10.00 15.73
N PHE A 41 -1.87 9.45 14.60
CA PHE A 41 -0.62 8.70 14.51
C PHE A 41 0.09 8.97 13.18
N GLU A 42 1.39 8.72 13.18
CA GLU A 42 2.22 8.74 12.00
C GLU A 42 2.67 7.32 11.65
N LEU A 43 2.73 7.04 10.37
CA LEU A 43 3.21 5.77 9.83
C LEU A 43 4.11 6.05 8.64
N GLN A 44 5.34 5.54 8.69
CA GLN A 44 6.19 5.46 7.52
C GLN A 44 5.77 4.21 6.73
N VAL A 45 5.33 4.41 5.50
CA VAL A 45 4.85 3.38 4.60
C VAL A 45 5.87 3.20 3.49
N PRO A 46 6.71 2.16 3.55
CA PRO A 46 7.66 1.86 2.49
C PRO A 46 6.92 1.56 1.20
N LEU A 47 7.30 2.25 0.12
CA LEU A 47 6.75 2.01 -1.21
C LEU A 47 7.73 1.23 -2.07
N MET A 48 8.99 1.68 -2.07
CA MET A 48 10.06 1.13 -2.89
C MET A 48 11.26 0.75 -2.04
N ALA A 49 11.92 -0.34 -2.41
CA ALA A 49 13.25 -0.66 -1.96
C ALA A 49 14.24 -0.42 -3.11
N LEU A 50 15.47 -0.05 -2.76
CA LEU A 50 16.55 0.14 -3.72
C LEU A 50 17.74 -0.66 -3.22
N TYR A 51 18.24 -1.56 -4.06
CA TYR A 51 19.38 -2.40 -3.75
C TYR A 51 20.50 -2.09 -4.74
N THR A 52 21.59 -1.49 -4.24
CA THR A 52 22.84 -1.49 -5.01
C THR A 52 23.48 -2.87 -4.95
N ALA A 53 24.15 -3.26 -6.03
CA ALA A 53 24.83 -4.55 -6.09
C ALA A 53 25.94 -4.64 -5.01
N PRO A 54 26.12 -5.83 -4.39
CA PRO A 54 27.22 -6.05 -3.46
C PRO A 54 28.56 -6.11 -4.19
N ASN A 55 29.67 -5.89 -3.48
CA ASN A 55 30.99 -6.03 -4.07
C ASN A 55 31.50 -7.48 -3.98
N ALA A 56 32.18 -7.96 -5.02
CA ALA A 56 32.95 -9.19 -4.97
C ALA A 56 34.31 -8.93 -4.29
N THR A 57 34.75 -9.86 -3.43
CA THR A 57 36.03 -9.73 -2.73
C THR A 57 37.19 -9.54 -3.70
N GLY A 58 37.99 -8.50 -3.48
CA GLY A 58 39.18 -8.21 -4.29
C GLY A 58 38.93 -7.53 -5.64
N LEU A 59 37.67 -7.23 -5.97
CA LEU A 59 37.31 -6.47 -7.16
C LEU A 59 36.85 -5.05 -6.80
N ILE A 60 37.05 -4.13 -7.74
CA ILE A 60 36.40 -2.82 -7.75
C ILE A 60 35.04 -2.99 -8.42
N ALA A 61 34.02 -2.39 -7.80
CA ALA A 61 32.66 -2.33 -8.33
C ALA A 61 32.02 -0.97 -8.05
N TYR A 62 31.11 -0.56 -8.93
CA TYR A 62 30.23 0.59 -8.76
C TYR A 62 28.80 0.15 -9.04
N SER A 63 27.85 0.65 -8.26
CA SER A 63 26.44 0.41 -8.52
C SER A 63 25.62 1.64 -8.19
N THR A 64 24.53 1.80 -8.95
CA THR A 64 23.50 2.79 -8.70
C THR A 64 22.17 2.12 -8.95
N ALA A 65 21.24 2.29 -8.02
CA ALA A 65 19.87 1.83 -8.14
C ALA A 65 18.94 3.03 -8.10
N TYR A 66 17.95 3.08 -8.97
CA TYR A 66 16.94 4.14 -8.97
C TYR A 66 15.63 3.63 -9.55
N TYR A 67 14.53 4.26 -9.15
CA TYR A 67 13.23 4.04 -9.76
C TYR A 67 12.73 5.33 -10.41
N HIS A 68 11.80 5.15 -11.34
CA HIS A 68 11.11 6.22 -12.03
C HIS A 68 9.61 5.99 -11.97
N PHE A 69 8.88 7.01 -11.49
CA PHE A 69 7.45 7.10 -11.70
C PHE A 69 7.16 8.18 -12.75
N ALA A 70 6.22 7.91 -13.66
CA ALA A 70 5.82 8.78 -14.77
C ALA A 70 4.30 8.82 -14.96
N THR A 71 3.79 9.95 -15.44
CA THR A 71 2.37 10.09 -15.87
C THR A 71 2.23 10.62 -17.29
N SER A 72 3.31 10.71 -18.08
CA SER A 72 3.32 11.35 -19.41
C SER A 72 2.35 10.73 -20.42
N ASP A 73 2.16 9.41 -20.36
CA ASP A 73 1.43 8.65 -21.39
C ASP A 73 0.40 7.65 -20.82
N SER A 74 0.38 7.42 -19.51
CA SER A 74 -0.60 6.57 -18.82
C SER A 74 -0.64 6.83 -17.30
N GLU A 75 -1.55 6.16 -16.57
CA GLU A 75 -1.55 6.22 -15.10
C GLU A 75 -0.30 5.55 -14.52
N SER A 76 0.39 6.26 -13.63
CA SER A 76 1.49 5.69 -12.84
C SER A 76 0.98 4.57 -11.91
N THR A 77 1.92 3.81 -11.40
CA THR A 77 1.78 2.70 -10.45
C THR A 77 0.98 3.18 -9.27
N ASN A 78 -0.11 2.46 -8.99
CA ASN A 78 -0.92 2.69 -7.81
C ASN A 78 -0.68 1.59 -6.79
N PHE A 79 -0.62 2.01 -5.54
CA PHE A 79 -0.47 1.12 -4.40
C PHE A 79 -1.83 1.02 -3.71
N GLN A 80 -2.34 -0.19 -3.57
CA GLN A 80 -3.60 -0.46 -2.87
C GLN A 80 -3.30 -0.90 -1.45
N PHE A 81 -3.97 -0.27 -0.50
CA PHE A 81 -3.78 -0.48 0.92
C PHE A 81 -5.06 -0.97 1.57
N SER A 82 -4.92 -1.78 2.61
CA SER A 82 -6.03 -2.20 3.45
C SER A 82 -5.61 -2.28 4.91
N TRP A 83 -6.44 -1.70 5.78
CA TRP A 83 -6.33 -1.86 7.21
C TRP A 83 -6.97 -3.17 7.67
N SER A 84 -6.32 -3.82 8.61
CA SER A 84 -6.81 -5.03 9.26
C SER A 84 -6.34 -5.09 10.71
N LEU A 85 -6.97 -5.95 11.50
CA LEU A 85 -6.59 -6.18 12.88
C LEU A 85 -5.42 -7.18 12.92
N ALA A 86 -4.32 -6.81 13.60
CA ALA A 86 -3.13 -7.64 13.72
C ALA A 86 -3.22 -8.66 14.88
N ALA A 87 -4.02 -8.35 15.90
CA ALA A 87 -4.22 -9.18 17.08
C ALA A 87 -5.69 -9.18 17.50
N HIS A 88 -6.17 -10.24 18.13
CA HIS A 88 -7.57 -10.37 18.52
C HIS A 88 -8.05 -9.21 19.42
N ALA A 89 -9.26 -8.70 19.17
CA ALA A 89 -9.96 -7.70 19.99
C ALA A 89 -11.23 -8.30 20.62
N SER A 90 -11.66 -7.74 21.75
CA SER A 90 -12.86 -8.18 22.48
C SER A 90 -14.16 -8.05 21.67
N LEU A 91 -14.21 -7.09 20.76
CA LEU A 91 -15.30 -6.86 19.82
C LEU A 91 -14.78 -6.98 18.38
N PRO A 92 -15.64 -7.38 17.41
CA PRO A 92 -15.31 -7.24 16.00
C PRO A 92 -14.91 -5.80 15.68
N VAL A 93 -13.94 -5.62 14.78
CA VAL A 93 -13.43 -4.32 14.36
C VAL A 93 -13.63 -4.17 12.86
N GLU A 94 -14.27 -3.08 12.44
CA GLU A 94 -14.44 -2.68 11.05
C GLU A 94 -13.65 -1.38 10.83
N PHE A 95 -12.77 -1.36 9.83
CA PHE A 95 -12.04 -0.14 9.45
C PHE A 95 -12.82 0.62 8.38
N SER A 96 -12.74 1.95 8.44
CA SER A 96 -13.22 2.84 7.39
C SER A 96 -12.17 3.90 7.07
N VAL A 97 -12.03 4.24 5.79
CA VAL A 97 -11.09 5.29 5.34
C VAL A 97 -11.85 6.37 4.59
N GLN A 98 -11.78 7.58 5.12
CA GLN A 98 -12.38 8.77 4.50
C GLN A 98 -11.28 9.66 3.95
N ILE A 99 -11.23 9.79 2.62
CA ILE A 99 -10.26 10.62 1.92
C ILE A 99 -10.82 12.04 1.76
N PRO A 100 -10.23 13.06 2.40
CA PRO A 100 -10.65 14.45 2.21
C PRO A 100 -10.42 14.92 0.77
N PRO A 101 -11.19 15.90 0.26
CA PRO A 101 -11.00 16.43 -1.08
C PRO A 101 -9.58 16.94 -1.38
N SER A 102 -8.86 17.46 -0.37
CA SER A 102 -7.47 17.91 -0.51
C SER A 102 -6.49 16.79 -0.83
N PHE A 103 -6.84 15.54 -0.53
CA PHE A 103 -6.02 14.35 -0.79
C PHE A 103 -6.49 13.56 -2.01
N ALA A 104 -7.64 13.91 -2.60
CA ALA A 104 -8.26 13.14 -3.68
C ALA A 104 -7.42 13.08 -4.97
N SER A 105 -6.42 13.96 -5.11
CA SER A 105 -5.45 13.90 -6.21
C SER A 105 -4.58 12.65 -6.13
N ASN A 106 -4.18 12.22 -4.94
CA ASN A 106 -3.24 11.13 -4.72
C ASN A 106 -3.88 9.90 -4.06
N PHE A 107 -5.01 10.08 -3.37
CA PHE A 107 -5.69 9.02 -2.65
C PHE A 107 -7.10 8.78 -3.20
N ARG A 108 -7.54 7.52 -3.16
CA ARG A 108 -8.92 7.16 -3.46
C ARG A 108 -9.41 6.11 -2.47
N SER A 109 -10.57 6.32 -1.86
CA SER A 109 -11.20 5.27 -1.05
C SER A 109 -11.68 4.14 -1.97
N LEU A 110 -11.38 2.89 -1.59
CA LEU A 110 -11.87 1.69 -2.27
C LEU A 110 -13.06 1.06 -1.51
N GLY A 111 -13.51 1.70 -0.43
CA GLY A 111 -14.54 1.21 0.48
C GLY A 111 -13.96 0.49 1.70
N GLY A 112 -14.68 0.56 2.82
CA GLY A 112 -14.22 0.02 4.10
C GLY A 112 -12.85 0.57 4.50
N GLY A 113 -11.98 -0.30 5.00
CA GLY A 113 -10.62 0.02 5.45
C GLY A 113 -9.60 0.15 4.33
N SER A 114 -10.03 0.17 3.06
CA SER A 114 -9.14 0.07 1.90
C SER A 114 -9.11 1.37 1.08
N PHE A 115 -7.93 1.68 0.54
CA PHE A 115 -7.69 2.88 -0.28
C PHE A 115 -6.55 2.65 -1.27
N ALA A 116 -6.51 3.42 -2.34
CA ALA A 116 -5.40 3.44 -3.30
C ALA A 116 -4.62 4.74 -3.18
N TYR A 117 -3.32 4.68 -3.49
CA TYR A 117 -2.40 5.81 -3.52
C TYR A 117 -1.63 5.85 -4.85
N TRP A 118 -1.56 7.02 -5.47
CA TRP A 118 -0.76 7.33 -6.66
C TRP A 118 0.34 8.34 -6.28
N PRO A 119 1.63 7.96 -6.34
CA PRO A 119 2.73 8.87 -5.99
C PRO A 119 2.71 10.19 -6.77
N LEU A 120 2.41 10.13 -8.06
CA LEU A 120 2.29 11.30 -8.95
C LEU A 120 0.87 11.87 -9.06
N GLY A 121 -0.08 11.32 -8.29
CA GLY A 121 -1.49 11.63 -8.41
C GLY A 121 -2.17 10.87 -9.55
N THR A 122 -3.51 10.94 -9.55
CA THR A 122 -4.36 10.34 -10.58
C THR A 122 -4.22 11.13 -11.88
N CYS A 123 -4.04 10.42 -13.00
CA CYS A 123 -3.99 11.09 -14.29
C CYS A 123 -5.41 11.35 -14.83
N SER A 124 -5.74 12.60 -15.14
CA SER A 124 -7.03 12.94 -15.75
C SER A 124 -6.94 13.23 -17.26
N VAL A 125 -6.24 14.25 -17.74
CA VAL A 125 -5.94 14.47 -19.18
C VAL A 125 -4.73 15.40 -19.26
N GLY A 126 -3.73 15.09 -20.09
CA GLY A 126 -2.55 15.95 -20.29
C GLY A 126 -1.59 15.96 -19.08
N CYS A 127 -1.51 14.84 -18.36
CA CYS A 127 -0.62 14.68 -17.23
C CYS A 127 0.82 14.69 -17.74
N GLY A 128 1.58 15.71 -17.36
CA GLY A 128 3.00 15.79 -17.62
C GLY A 128 3.72 15.77 -16.28
N GLY A 129 4.54 14.76 -16.05
CA GLY A 129 5.26 14.65 -14.79
C GLY A 129 5.99 13.33 -14.70
N GLY A 130 7.12 13.39 -14.02
CA GLY A 130 7.87 12.23 -13.62
C GLY A 130 8.81 12.61 -12.49
N PHE A 131 9.12 11.66 -11.64
CA PHE A 131 10.21 11.82 -10.70
C PHE A 131 11.04 10.55 -10.65
N SER A 132 12.34 10.74 -10.44
CA SER A 132 13.27 9.66 -10.19
C SER A 132 14.01 9.96 -8.90
N THR A 133 14.26 8.92 -8.13
CA THR A 133 15.12 8.96 -6.95
C THR A 133 15.95 7.68 -6.94
N GLY A 134 17.14 7.79 -6.35
CA GLY A 134 18.12 6.73 -6.43
C GLY A 134 19.23 6.88 -5.42
N ILE A 135 19.99 5.80 -5.33
CA ILE A 135 21.15 5.67 -4.45
C ILE A 135 22.34 5.20 -5.27
N GLY A 136 23.52 5.71 -4.90
CA GLY A 136 24.80 5.23 -5.42
C GLY A 136 25.60 4.54 -4.32
N GLY A 137 26.53 3.68 -4.73
CA GLY A 137 27.42 2.95 -3.84
C GLY A 137 27.37 1.45 -4.08
N VAL A 138 28.12 0.69 -3.28
CA VAL A 138 28.09 -0.78 -3.32
C VAL A 138 27.61 -1.30 -1.99
N SER A 139 26.81 -2.37 -2.01
CA SER A 139 26.25 -2.99 -0.79
C SER A 139 25.43 -2.02 0.09
N SER A 140 24.82 -1.01 -0.53
CA SER A 140 23.96 -0.03 0.11
C SER A 140 22.49 -0.35 -0.20
N PRO A 141 21.75 -0.99 0.72
CA PRO A 141 20.29 -1.08 0.64
C PRO A 141 19.65 0.20 1.22
N ASN A 142 18.64 0.74 0.53
CA ASN A 142 17.91 1.94 0.95
C ASN A 142 16.44 1.81 0.58
N ALA A 143 15.52 2.36 1.36
CA ALA A 143 14.10 2.32 1.06
C ALA A 143 13.57 3.75 0.93
N ASP A 144 12.58 3.92 0.07
CA ASP A 144 11.80 5.15 0.02
C ASP A 144 10.41 4.86 0.56
N ALA A 145 10.02 5.65 1.56
CA ALA A 145 8.73 5.58 2.21
C ALA A 145 7.95 6.88 2.06
N MET A 146 6.64 6.77 2.22
CA MET A 146 5.79 7.91 2.50
C MET A 146 5.55 7.99 3.99
N LEU A 147 5.86 9.13 4.61
CA LEU A 147 5.29 9.44 5.90
C LEU A 147 3.83 9.79 5.68
N TRP A 148 2.93 9.07 6.34
CA TRP A 148 1.52 9.40 6.39
C TRP A 148 1.10 9.68 7.81
N ARG A 149 0.32 10.74 7.97
CA ARG A 149 -0.32 11.09 9.22
C ARG A 149 -1.81 10.84 9.10
N PHE A 150 -2.37 10.15 10.08
CA PHE A 150 -3.80 9.84 10.12
C PHE A 150 -4.40 10.32 11.43
N ASN A 151 -5.51 11.04 11.31
CA ASN A 151 -6.47 11.14 12.40
C ASN A 151 -7.31 9.88 12.42
N TYR A 152 -7.55 9.36 13.62
CA TYR A 152 -8.44 8.23 13.83
C TYR A 152 -9.53 8.56 14.85
N THR A 153 -10.70 7.98 14.63
CA THR A 153 -11.79 7.94 15.61
C THR A 153 -12.26 6.51 15.76
N VAL A 154 -12.22 6.01 16.99
CA VAL A 154 -12.80 4.71 17.32
C VAL A 154 -14.21 4.92 17.86
N ARG A 155 -15.20 4.28 17.24
CA ARG A 155 -16.61 4.36 17.61
C ARG A 155 -17.13 3.00 18.02
N LEU A 156 -17.94 2.96 19.07
CA LEU A 156 -18.75 1.79 19.37
C LEU A 156 -20.01 1.88 18.51
N MET A 157 -20.21 0.85 17.68
CA MET A 157 -21.32 0.75 16.75
C MET A 157 -22.25 -0.39 17.17
N SER A 158 -23.50 -0.28 16.75
CA SER A 158 -24.50 -1.35 16.89
C SER A 158 -25.30 -1.50 15.59
N ARG A 159 -25.53 -2.74 15.16
CA ARG A 159 -26.48 -3.08 14.07
C ARG A 159 -27.38 -4.23 14.48
N LEU A 160 -28.66 -4.22 14.12
CA LEU A 160 -29.53 -5.39 14.35
C LEU A 160 -29.13 -6.50 13.38
N ALA A 161 -28.74 -7.66 13.91
CA ALA A 161 -28.61 -8.89 13.15
C ALA A 161 -29.82 -9.79 13.41
N ALA A 162 -30.07 -10.76 12.52
CA ALA A 162 -31.26 -11.63 12.54
C ALA A 162 -31.49 -12.38 13.87
N PHE A 163 -30.48 -12.47 14.74
CA PHE A 163 -30.53 -13.17 16.04
C PHE A 163 -30.00 -12.33 17.22
N GLY A 164 -30.03 -11.00 17.13
CA GLY A 164 -29.60 -10.09 18.20
C GLY A 164 -28.84 -8.87 17.69
N GLY A 165 -28.72 -7.82 18.49
CA GLY A 165 -27.89 -6.67 18.14
C GLY A 165 -26.40 -7.06 18.13
N LEU A 166 -25.71 -6.84 17.01
CA LEU A 166 -24.26 -6.97 16.91
C LEU A 166 -23.61 -5.64 17.32
N ARG A 167 -22.74 -5.68 18.32
CA ARG A 167 -21.85 -4.57 18.67
C ARG A 167 -20.48 -4.79 18.06
N PHE A 168 -19.87 -3.72 17.58
CA PHE A 168 -18.54 -3.74 16.98
C PHE A 168 -17.87 -2.38 17.13
N LEU A 169 -16.56 -2.32 16.93
CA LEU A 169 -15.81 -1.08 16.88
C LEU A 169 -15.63 -0.66 15.41
N GLU A 170 -15.96 0.58 15.08
CA GLU A 170 -15.56 1.19 13.82
C GLU A 170 -14.31 2.05 14.07
N VAL A 171 -13.27 1.85 13.27
CA VAL A 171 -12.07 2.70 13.26
C VAL A 171 -12.08 3.52 11.97
N ASP A 172 -12.43 4.79 12.09
CA ASP A 172 -12.48 5.75 10.99
C ASP A 172 -11.17 6.51 10.87
N LEU A 173 -10.49 6.33 9.74
CA LEU A 173 -9.15 6.83 9.44
C LEU A 173 -9.21 7.91 8.38
N ARG A 174 -8.52 9.02 8.64
CA ARG A 174 -8.49 10.20 7.77
C ARG A 174 -7.07 10.69 7.58
N PRO A 175 -6.50 10.67 6.37
CA PRO A 175 -5.21 11.31 6.14
C PRO A 175 -5.32 12.81 6.39
N VAL A 176 -4.25 13.40 6.95
CA VAL A 176 -4.14 14.83 7.22
C VAL A 176 -2.81 15.39 6.71
N ASP A 177 -2.73 16.73 6.63
CA ASP A 177 -1.55 17.43 6.12
C ASP A 177 -0.29 17.09 6.94
N GLY A 178 0.82 16.90 6.23
CA GLY A 178 2.07 16.34 6.79
C GLY A 178 2.52 15.05 6.12
N ALA A 179 1.80 14.58 5.10
CA ALA A 179 2.27 13.48 4.27
C ALA A 179 3.39 13.93 3.31
N GLY A 180 4.52 13.22 3.31
CA GLY A 180 5.67 13.55 2.46
C GLY A 180 6.55 12.33 2.21
N MET A 181 7.34 12.38 1.13
CA MET A 181 8.33 11.34 0.85
C MET A 181 9.49 11.46 1.85
N ILE A 182 9.85 10.33 2.46
CA ILE A 182 11.05 10.19 3.29
C ILE A 182 11.89 9.06 2.68
N GLY A 183 13.11 9.39 2.27
CA GLY A 183 14.12 8.41 1.91
C GLY A 183 15.11 8.21 3.04
N GLY A 184 15.64 6.99 3.20
CA GLY A 184 16.48 6.65 4.34
C GLY A 184 16.89 5.19 4.37
N SER A 185 17.93 4.88 5.15
CA SER A 185 18.38 3.50 5.26
C SER A 185 17.23 2.59 5.74
N PHE A 186 17.29 1.31 5.38
CA PHE A 186 16.27 0.33 5.78
C PHE A 186 15.92 0.39 7.28
N SER A 187 16.92 0.55 8.15
CA SER A 187 16.73 0.68 9.59
C SER A 187 15.97 1.94 9.99
N ASP A 188 16.20 3.06 9.30
CA ASP A 188 15.54 4.34 9.61
C ASP A 188 14.03 4.28 9.35
N ILE A 189 13.65 3.45 8.38
CA ILE A 189 12.27 3.31 7.89
C ILE A 189 11.58 2.05 8.46
N GLY A 190 12.29 1.27 9.29
CA GLY A 190 11.74 0.04 9.88
C GLY A 190 11.49 -1.07 8.87
N VAL A 191 12.29 -1.13 7.80
CA VAL A 191 12.26 -2.18 6.79
C VAL A 191 13.41 -3.15 7.06
N ALA A 192 13.12 -4.44 7.08
CA ALA A 192 14.15 -5.47 7.15
C ALA A 192 14.66 -5.84 5.75
N SER A 193 15.96 -6.18 5.66
CA SER A 193 16.52 -6.80 4.46
C SER A 193 15.72 -8.04 4.05
N PRO A 194 15.58 -8.32 2.74
CA PRO A 194 14.78 -9.44 2.27
C PRO A 194 15.39 -10.76 2.72
N SER A 195 14.53 -11.68 3.13
CA SER A 195 14.89 -13.08 3.34
C SER A 195 14.84 -13.84 2.01
N ALA A 196 15.33 -15.08 1.99
CA ALA A 196 15.24 -15.93 0.80
C ALA A 196 13.79 -16.20 0.34
N ALA A 197 12.82 -16.14 1.26
CA ALA A 197 11.41 -16.29 0.92
C ALA A 197 10.82 -15.05 0.24
N ASP A 198 11.46 -13.89 0.42
CA ASP A 198 11.05 -12.62 -0.18
C ASP A 198 11.67 -12.43 -1.58
N LEU A 199 12.59 -13.30 -2.01
CA LEU A 199 13.34 -13.16 -3.25
C LEU A 199 12.95 -14.24 -4.27
N ALA A 200 12.62 -13.81 -5.49
CA ALA A 200 12.44 -14.70 -6.63
C ALA A 200 13.58 -14.50 -7.63
N GLN A 201 14.38 -15.53 -7.90
CA GLN A 201 15.43 -15.45 -8.91
C GLN A 201 14.78 -15.35 -10.30
N VAL A 202 15.19 -14.36 -11.08
CA VAL A 202 14.70 -14.11 -12.44
C VAL A 202 15.78 -14.24 -13.51
N GLY A 203 17.05 -14.13 -13.11
CA GLY A 203 18.16 -14.16 -14.04
C GLY A 203 19.46 -14.66 -13.43
N SER A 204 20.40 -15.03 -14.30
CA SER A 204 21.79 -15.22 -13.94
C SER A 204 22.68 -14.92 -15.15
N LEU A 205 23.79 -14.23 -14.89
CA LEU A 205 24.73 -13.81 -15.92
C LEU A 205 26.16 -14.06 -15.44
N ASN A 206 26.95 -14.73 -16.28
CA ASN A 206 28.39 -14.82 -16.10
C ASN A 206 29.07 -13.67 -16.83
N VAL A 207 29.88 -12.91 -16.11
CA VAL A 207 30.64 -11.78 -16.62
C VAL A 207 32.11 -12.18 -16.56
N LEU A 208 32.82 -12.16 -17.68
CA LEU A 208 34.19 -12.69 -17.77
C LEU A 208 35.27 -11.62 -17.58
N GLY A 209 34.90 -10.34 -17.51
CA GLY A 209 35.84 -9.22 -17.43
C GLY A 209 35.13 -7.95 -16.98
N ALA A 210 35.81 -6.81 -17.11
CA ALA A 210 35.21 -5.54 -16.76
C ALA A 210 34.07 -5.19 -17.71
N ASP A 211 32.88 -4.96 -17.17
CA ASP A 211 31.69 -4.68 -17.97
C ASP A 211 30.73 -3.72 -17.26
N TYR A 212 29.94 -2.99 -18.03
CA TYR A 212 28.84 -2.15 -17.53
C TYR A 212 27.52 -2.82 -17.87
N LEU A 213 26.74 -3.11 -16.83
CA LEU A 213 25.50 -3.87 -16.91
C LEU A 213 24.35 -3.02 -16.42
N LEU A 214 23.20 -3.24 -17.05
CA LEU A 214 21.95 -2.56 -16.77
C LEU A 214 20.88 -3.62 -16.57
N PHE A 215 20.21 -3.58 -15.43
CA PHE A 215 19.09 -4.44 -15.11
C PHE A 215 17.87 -3.54 -14.95
N SER A 216 16.83 -3.76 -15.74
CA SER A 216 15.61 -2.98 -15.67
C SER A 216 14.41 -3.90 -15.48
N THR A 217 13.48 -3.46 -14.65
CA THR A 217 12.19 -4.11 -14.49
C THR A 217 11.44 -4.19 -15.82
N ASN A 218 11.65 -3.24 -16.75
CA ASN A 218 11.06 -3.26 -18.10
C ASN A 218 11.54 -4.43 -18.98
N ASP A 219 12.78 -4.88 -18.78
CA ASP A 219 13.36 -5.98 -19.54
C ASP A 219 12.99 -7.35 -18.94
N SER A 220 12.29 -7.35 -17.81
CA SER A 220 11.88 -8.53 -17.07
C SER A 220 10.36 -8.71 -17.12
N ALA A 221 9.86 -9.95 -17.14
CA ALA A 221 8.42 -10.25 -17.16
C ALA A 221 7.76 -10.05 -15.78
N ILE A 222 8.00 -8.91 -15.12
CA ILE A 222 7.61 -8.66 -13.72
C ILE A 222 6.45 -7.68 -13.58
N HIS A 223 6.14 -6.87 -14.60
CA HIS A 223 4.96 -5.99 -14.62
C HIS A 223 3.64 -6.75 -14.46
N ASP A 224 3.64 -8.05 -14.77
CA ASP A 224 2.49 -8.91 -14.55
C ASP A 224 2.33 -9.46 -13.13
N ARG A 225 3.33 -9.25 -12.27
CA ARG A 225 3.34 -9.76 -10.91
C ARG A 225 2.78 -8.74 -9.93
N THR A 226 1.98 -9.23 -8.98
CA THR A 226 1.56 -8.46 -7.83
C THR A 226 2.60 -8.59 -6.72
N PHE A 227 3.02 -7.46 -6.19
CA PHE A 227 3.90 -7.34 -5.04
C PHE A 227 3.08 -6.93 -3.83
N GLY A 228 3.57 -7.23 -2.63
CA GLY A 228 2.85 -6.86 -1.42
C GLY A 228 3.70 -6.82 -0.17
N TYR A 229 3.50 -5.77 0.61
CA TYR A 229 4.18 -5.57 1.89
C TYR A 229 3.16 -5.45 3.02
N ARG A 230 3.60 -5.78 4.23
CA ARG A 230 2.80 -5.70 5.44
C ARG A 230 3.58 -4.90 6.46
N SER A 231 2.98 -3.79 6.93
CA SER A 231 3.60 -2.95 7.93
C SER A 231 3.74 -3.67 9.28
N GLY A 232 4.59 -3.13 10.14
CA GLY A 232 4.48 -3.40 11.58
C GLY A 232 3.10 -2.96 12.12
N PRO A 233 2.66 -3.52 13.25
CA PRO A 233 1.41 -3.13 13.88
C PRO A 233 1.49 -1.70 14.44
N VAL A 234 0.39 -0.95 14.31
CA VAL A 234 0.15 0.36 14.91
C VAL A 234 -0.84 0.18 16.07
N SER A 235 -0.55 0.79 17.21
CA SER A 235 -1.44 0.77 18.37
C SER A 235 -2.41 1.96 18.31
N LEU A 236 -3.71 1.68 18.33
CA LEU A 236 -4.78 2.69 18.37
C LEU A 236 -5.53 2.57 19.68
N GLU A 237 -5.68 3.66 20.43
CA GLU A 237 -6.43 3.64 21.68
C GLU A 237 -7.92 3.36 21.42
N ALA A 238 -8.54 2.47 22.20
CA ALA A 238 -9.98 2.17 22.11
C ALA A 238 -10.69 2.12 23.47
N GLY A 239 -10.23 2.95 24.42
CA GLY A 239 -10.85 3.12 25.73
C GLY A 239 -10.92 1.81 26.52
N ASP A 240 -12.11 1.49 27.05
CA ASP A 240 -12.34 0.30 27.89
C ASP A 240 -12.10 -1.04 27.17
N GLN A 241 -11.97 -1.03 25.83
CA GLN A 241 -11.63 -2.23 25.06
C GLN A 241 -10.12 -2.49 24.99
N GLY A 242 -9.30 -1.58 25.53
CA GLY A 242 -7.84 -1.61 25.40
C GLY A 242 -7.34 -1.17 24.02
N PRO A 243 -6.03 -1.04 23.82
CA PRO A 243 -5.47 -0.64 22.53
C PRO A 243 -5.72 -1.70 21.45
N LEU A 244 -6.13 -1.25 20.27
CA LEU A 244 -6.27 -2.06 19.07
C LEU A 244 -4.93 -2.12 18.33
N SER A 245 -4.48 -3.33 18.00
CA SER A 245 -3.33 -3.53 17.14
C SER A 245 -3.80 -3.58 15.68
N ALA A 246 -3.62 -2.49 14.95
CA ALA A 246 -3.98 -2.36 13.54
C ALA A 246 -2.76 -2.59 12.65
N GLN A 247 -2.96 -3.10 11.44
CA GLN A 247 -1.89 -3.35 10.48
C GLN A 247 -2.31 -2.95 9.09
N LEU A 248 -1.38 -2.33 8.36
CA LEU A 248 -1.57 -1.90 6.99
C LEU A 248 -0.90 -2.90 6.06
N THR A 249 -1.66 -3.44 5.11
CA THR A 249 -1.12 -4.24 4.01
C THR A 249 -1.17 -3.44 2.73
N SER A 250 -0.11 -3.50 1.93
CA SER A 250 -0.04 -2.90 0.60
C SER A 250 0.05 -3.99 -0.47
N THR A 251 -0.51 -3.70 -1.64
CA THR A 251 -0.29 -4.47 -2.85
C THR A 251 -0.18 -3.53 -4.04
N PHE A 252 0.64 -3.88 -5.02
CA PHE A 252 0.74 -3.13 -6.27
C PHE A 252 1.23 -4.00 -7.42
N ARG A 253 1.12 -3.47 -8.64
CA ARG A 253 1.76 -3.97 -9.85
C ARG A 253 2.42 -2.78 -10.54
N TRP A 254 3.61 -2.98 -11.09
CA TRP A 254 4.25 -1.95 -11.91
C TRP A 254 3.34 -1.56 -13.07
N SER A 255 3.13 -0.26 -13.26
CA SER A 255 2.52 0.27 -14.49
C SER A 255 3.51 0.13 -15.65
N SER A 256 3.01 0.17 -16.89
CA SER A 256 3.84 0.08 -18.08
C SER A 256 4.74 1.30 -18.34
N VAL A 257 4.56 2.40 -17.60
CA VAL A 257 5.34 3.64 -17.76
C VAL A 257 6.35 3.85 -16.64
N ASP A 258 6.29 3.04 -15.59
CA ASP A 258 7.20 3.12 -14.45
C ASP A 258 8.14 1.93 -14.44
N TRP A 259 9.29 2.12 -13.82
CA TRP A 259 10.31 1.09 -13.75
C TRP A 259 11.34 1.37 -12.66
N GLU A 260 12.02 0.32 -12.23
CA GLU A 260 13.28 0.37 -11.49
C GLU A 260 14.43 -0.14 -12.36
N GLU A 261 15.60 0.46 -12.17
CA GLU A 261 16.86 0.08 -12.82
C GLU A 261 18.00 0.00 -11.81
N VAL A 262 18.84 -1.01 -11.99
CA VAL A 262 20.11 -1.16 -11.31
C VAL A 262 21.21 -1.18 -12.34
N SER A 263 22.06 -0.16 -12.29
CA SER A 263 23.31 -0.16 -13.03
C SER A 263 24.43 -0.73 -12.17
N PHE A 264 25.30 -1.50 -12.80
CA PHE A 264 26.40 -2.16 -12.14
C PHE A 264 27.61 -2.23 -13.05
N TRP A 265 28.76 -1.85 -12.52
CA TRP A 265 30.05 -2.06 -13.16
C TRP A 265 30.96 -2.82 -12.23
N ASN A 266 31.77 -3.73 -12.79
CA ASN A 266 32.81 -4.42 -12.05
C ASN A 266 34.10 -4.52 -12.86
N SER A 267 35.19 -4.91 -12.21
CA SER A 267 36.53 -4.94 -12.78
C SER A 267 37.03 -6.33 -13.23
N GLY A 268 36.27 -7.41 -13.00
CA GLY A 268 36.76 -8.77 -13.20
C GLY A 268 35.67 -9.81 -13.36
N ALA A 269 36.04 -11.10 -13.40
CA ALA A 269 35.09 -12.17 -13.63
C ALA A 269 34.19 -12.44 -12.41
N ILE A 270 32.87 -12.50 -12.61
CA ILE A 270 31.87 -12.78 -11.57
C ILE A 270 30.69 -13.58 -12.15
N THR A 271 29.88 -14.13 -11.23
CA THR A 271 28.53 -14.58 -11.55
C THR A 271 27.54 -13.67 -10.85
N LEU A 272 26.63 -13.07 -11.61
CA LEU A 272 25.50 -12.32 -11.11
C LEU A 272 24.28 -13.22 -11.06
N ARG A 273 23.52 -13.10 -9.97
CA ARG A 273 22.13 -13.56 -9.93
C ARG A 273 21.24 -12.36 -9.69
N GLU A 274 20.19 -12.32 -10.49
CA GLU A 274 19.17 -11.29 -10.41
C GLU A 274 17.95 -11.86 -9.70
N TYR A 275 17.50 -11.15 -8.68
CA TYR A 275 16.31 -11.44 -7.92
C TYR A 275 15.35 -10.26 -7.97
N VAL A 276 14.08 -10.55 -7.78
CA VAL A 276 13.04 -9.56 -7.49
C VAL A 276 12.60 -9.73 -6.05
N ASP A 277 12.59 -8.64 -5.29
CA ASP A 277 11.96 -8.57 -3.97
C ASP A 277 10.44 -8.56 -4.14
N LEU A 278 9.79 -9.65 -3.73
CA LEU A 278 8.35 -9.86 -3.85
C LEU A 278 7.52 -8.89 -3.01
N ARG A 279 8.14 -8.15 -2.08
CA ARG A 279 7.48 -7.17 -1.23
C ARG A 279 7.36 -5.81 -1.92
N PHE A 280 8.42 -5.41 -2.63
CA PHE A 280 8.59 -4.06 -3.17
C PHE A 280 8.76 -4.01 -4.69
N GLY A 281 8.72 -5.16 -5.38
CA GLY A 281 8.90 -5.23 -6.82
C GLY A 281 10.28 -4.78 -7.31
N SER A 282 11.27 -4.82 -6.42
CA SER A 282 12.58 -4.20 -6.60
C SER A 282 13.66 -5.18 -7.02
N ILE A 283 14.64 -4.71 -7.80
CA ILE A 283 15.72 -5.54 -8.29
C ILE A 283 16.76 -5.70 -7.19
N ASN A 284 17.13 -6.94 -6.88
CA ASN A 284 18.20 -7.28 -5.95
C ASN A 284 19.23 -8.16 -6.66
N LEU A 285 20.50 -7.73 -6.62
CA LEU A 285 21.59 -8.46 -7.24
C LEU A 285 22.42 -9.15 -6.16
N SER A 286 22.78 -10.42 -6.39
CA SER A 286 23.86 -11.07 -5.67
C SER A 286 25.06 -11.25 -6.57
N VAL A 287 26.25 -10.92 -6.06
CA VAL A 287 27.52 -11.13 -6.75
C VAL A 287 28.25 -12.31 -6.13
N GLU A 288 28.50 -13.33 -6.94
CA GLU A 288 29.28 -14.52 -6.58
C GLU A 288 30.63 -14.49 -7.32
N PRO A 289 31.71 -15.04 -6.73
CA PRO A 289 32.93 -15.30 -7.47
C PRO A 289 32.62 -16.15 -8.70
N TYR A 290 33.24 -15.85 -9.84
CA TYR A 290 33.07 -16.66 -11.04
C TYR A 290 33.52 -18.10 -10.77
N VAL A 291 32.57 -19.03 -10.84
CA VAL A 291 32.86 -20.47 -10.84
C VAL A 291 32.72 -20.91 -12.29
N GLY A 292 33.85 -21.04 -12.97
CA GLY A 292 33.86 -21.59 -14.34
C GLY A 292 33.31 -23.03 -14.38
N PRO A 293 32.95 -23.53 -15.57
CA PRO A 293 32.76 -24.96 -15.75
C PRO A 293 34.02 -25.77 -15.42
#